data_AF-W6ZXF9-F1
#
_entry.id   AF-W6ZXF9-F1
#
_cell.length_a   1.000
_cell.length_b   1.000
_cell.length_c   1.000
_cell.angle_alpha   90.00
_cell.angle_beta   90.00
_cell.angle_gamma   90.00
#
_symmetry.space_group_name_H-M   'P 1'
#
loop_
_entity.id
_entity.type
_entity.pdbx_description
1 polymer ?
#
loop_
_entity_poly.entity_id
_entity_poly.type
_entity_poly.pdbx_seq_one_letter_code
_entity_poly.pdbx_strand_id
1 'polypeptide(L)'
;MTFKFSEYLSDLTKKVSRSPQAKEAGVYKLRLWEILKPAAGGSSKVGGERWDNISTRGHIQLKDTALRAKLICKTLESWVSNQEAPGTLPQEKKQGECQLNQLGWINGKRNEITCPYQDNYEVWTTRGKGEELYLSQQADRTLLVCMDMVSIILTAFQNVVRKQDGWALDRGQDVCQYMYERLEEWSNDSIAKELMELWFQATETETIRNNFPVNLSPKRDEQWQYLFRSVGSLVHGMQCSKDTKKANSYYVSCLAWKDGNGCDVGQDDEGREAEQVSNGRATTERIL
;
A
#
# COMPACT_ATOMS: atom_id res chain seq x y z
N MET A 1 23.90 -4.95 5.60
CA MET A 1 23.56 -4.63 4.20
C MET A 1 22.47 -3.59 4.24
N THR A 2 22.62 -2.46 3.56
CA THR A 2 21.65 -1.36 3.68
C THR A 2 20.53 -1.52 2.66
N PHE A 3 19.29 -1.61 3.15
CA PHE A 3 18.09 -1.78 2.32
C PHE A 3 17.76 -0.54 1.49
N LYS A 4 17.47 -0.71 0.20
CA LYS A 4 16.92 0.32 -0.71
C LYS A 4 15.52 -0.05 -1.17
N PHE A 5 14.58 0.90 -1.09
CA PHE A 5 13.21 0.67 -1.54
C PHE A 5 13.12 0.34 -3.04
N SER A 6 13.94 1.00 -3.86
CA SER A 6 14.02 0.74 -5.30
C SER A 6 14.54 -0.67 -5.63
N GLU A 7 15.44 -1.23 -4.80
CA GLU A 7 15.92 -2.61 -4.96
C GLU A 7 14.81 -3.62 -4.64
N TYR A 8 14.04 -3.40 -3.57
CA TYR A 8 12.86 -4.21 -3.26
C TYR A 8 11.87 -4.27 -4.43
N LEU A 9 11.52 -3.11 -5.01
CA LEU A 9 10.61 -3.06 -6.16
C LEU A 9 11.22 -3.71 -7.40
N SER A 10 12.53 -3.57 -7.60
CA SER A 10 13.25 -4.29 -8.64
C SER A 10 13.15 -5.81 -8.42
N ASP A 11 13.25 -6.30 -7.19
CA ASP A 11 13.12 -7.72 -6.89
C ASP A 11 11.70 -8.24 -7.10
N LEU A 12 10.66 -7.43 -6.83
CA LEU A 12 9.29 -7.78 -7.25
C LEU A 12 9.22 -8.04 -8.76
N THR A 13 9.89 -7.21 -9.57
CA THR A 13 9.87 -7.39 -11.02
C THR A 13 10.60 -8.66 -11.47
N LYS A 14 11.63 -9.11 -10.73
CA LYS A 14 12.34 -10.37 -11.01
C LYS A 14 11.48 -11.60 -10.68
N LYS A 15 10.56 -11.50 -9.72
CA LYS A 15 9.62 -12.57 -9.35
C LYS A 15 8.52 -12.80 -10.38
N VAL A 16 8.31 -11.86 -11.31
CA VAL A 16 7.36 -12.04 -12.41
C VAL A 16 8.00 -12.92 -13.49
N SER A 17 7.52 -14.14 -13.65
CA SER A 17 7.83 -14.96 -14.81
C SER A 17 7.53 -14.16 -16.08
N ARG A 18 8.47 -14.11 -17.03
CA ARG A 18 8.41 -13.31 -18.29
C ARG A 18 7.19 -13.60 -19.19
N SER A 19 6.30 -14.49 -18.78
CA SER A 19 5.06 -14.78 -19.47
C SER A 19 4.07 -15.43 -18.52
N PRO A 20 2.98 -14.74 -18.15
CA PRO A 20 1.72 -15.41 -17.90
C PRO A 20 1.02 -15.57 -19.25
N GLN A 21 0.38 -16.72 -19.46
CA GLN A 21 -0.75 -16.84 -20.39
C GLN A 21 -1.57 -15.56 -20.25
N ALA A 22 -1.59 -14.72 -21.27
CA ALA A 22 -2.32 -13.47 -21.24
C ALA A 22 -3.78 -13.84 -20.97
N LYS A 23 -4.21 -13.79 -19.70
CA LYS A 23 -5.62 -13.74 -19.37
C LYS A 23 -6.14 -12.58 -20.22
N GLU A 24 -7.13 -12.86 -21.06
CA GLU A 24 -7.73 -11.92 -22.00
C GLU A 24 -7.91 -10.54 -21.36
N ALA A 25 -7.84 -9.48 -22.17
CA ALA A 25 -7.93 -8.07 -21.78
C ALA A 25 -8.70 -7.86 -20.46
N GLY A 26 -7.97 -7.82 -19.36
CA GLY A 26 -8.56 -7.75 -18.04
C GLY A 26 -9.23 -6.41 -17.79
N VAL A 27 -9.93 -6.29 -16.67
CA VAL A 27 -10.66 -5.07 -16.28
C VAL A 27 -9.70 -3.91 -15.99
N TYR A 28 -8.44 -4.22 -15.67
CA TYR A 28 -7.43 -3.25 -15.33
C TYR A 28 -6.42 -3.07 -16.46
N LYS A 29 -5.99 -1.83 -16.74
CA LYS A 29 -5.01 -1.53 -17.80
C LYS A 29 -3.57 -1.87 -17.39
N LEU A 30 -3.23 -1.70 -16.12
CA LEU A 30 -1.83 -1.81 -15.66
C LEU A 30 -1.38 -3.25 -15.57
N ARG A 31 -0.16 -3.50 -16.04
CA ARG A 31 0.51 -4.79 -15.90
C ARG A 31 1.99 -4.60 -15.58
N LEU A 32 2.47 -5.32 -14.57
CA LEU A 32 3.87 -5.29 -14.14
C LEU A 32 4.82 -5.81 -15.23
N TRP A 33 4.41 -6.83 -16.00
CA TRP A 33 5.21 -7.39 -17.08
C TRP A 33 5.39 -6.44 -18.27
N GLU A 34 4.57 -5.40 -18.42
CA GLU A 34 4.78 -4.36 -19.45
C GLU A 34 5.99 -3.48 -19.12
N ILE A 35 6.26 -3.25 -17.84
CA ILE A 35 7.44 -2.48 -17.38
C ILE A 35 8.73 -3.28 -17.64
N LEU A 36 8.63 -4.61 -17.69
CA LEU A 36 9.75 -5.52 -17.96
C LEU A 36 10.14 -5.63 -19.43
N LYS A 37 9.26 -5.23 -20.35
CA LYS A 37 9.55 -5.37 -21.78
C LYS A 37 10.72 -4.46 -22.16
N PRO A 38 11.83 -5.02 -22.66
CA PRO A 38 12.85 -4.18 -23.27
C PRO A 38 12.20 -3.45 -24.44
N ALA A 39 12.39 -2.13 -24.49
CA ALA A 39 11.90 -1.33 -25.59
C ALA A 39 12.52 -1.83 -26.90
N ALA A 40 11.71 -2.39 -27.79
CA ALA A 40 12.16 -2.81 -29.10
C ALA A 40 12.50 -1.55 -29.93
N GLY A 41 13.76 -1.11 -29.90
CA GLY A 41 14.27 -0.07 -30.81
C GLY A 41 14.57 1.32 -30.24
N GLY A 42 14.71 1.50 -28.92
CA GLY A 42 15.10 2.79 -28.32
C GLY A 42 14.20 3.19 -27.14
N SER A 43 14.50 4.30 -26.47
CA SER A 43 13.85 4.74 -25.22
C SER A 43 12.31 4.78 -25.33
N SER A 44 11.61 3.73 -24.86
CA SER A 44 10.14 3.77 -24.74
C SER A 44 9.76 4.70 -23.60
N LYS A 45 9.42 5.93 -23.97
CA LYS A 45 8.74 6.89 -23.10
C LYS A 45 7.41 6.29 -22.64
N VAL A 46 7.12 6.41 -21.36
CA VAL A 46 5.82 6.03 -20.79
C VAL A 46 4.86 7.20 -20.93
N GLY A 47 3.69 6.94 -21.51
CA GLY A 47 2.62 7.92 -21.64
C GLY A 47 2.06 8.35 -20.29
N GLY A 48 1.75 9.64 -20.14
CA GLY A 48 1.16 10.20 -18.91
C GLY A 48 -0.21 9.60 -18.59
N GLU A 49 -0.92 9.16 -19.63
CA GLU A 49 -2.24 8.51 -19.58
C GLU A 49 -2.20 7.05 -19.11
N ARG A 50 -1.03 6.53 -18.70
CA ARG A 50 -0.92 5.17 -18.14
C ARG A 50 -1.82 4.99 -16.93
N TRP A 51 -1.89 6.00 -16.05
CA TRP A 51 -2.68 5.98 -14.81
C TRP A 51 -4.07 6.64 -14.95
N ASP A 52 -4.44 7.00 -16.18
CA ASP A 52 -5.79 7.47 -16.48
C ASP A 52 -6.68 6.27 -16.81
N ASN A 53 -7.92 6.32 -16.32
CA ASN A 53 -8.96 5.29 -16.47
C ASN A 53 -8.45 3.87 -16.21
N ILE A 54 -7.74 3.68 -15.10
CA ILE A 54 -7.04 2.43 -14.77
C ILE A 54 -8.00 1.24 -14.72
N SER A 55 -9.25 1.50 -14.32
CA SER A 55 -10.35 0.55 -14.43
C SER A 55 -11.34 0.95 -15.51
N THR A 56 -11.77 -0.03 -16.29
CA THR A 56 -12.80 0.12 -17.32
C THR A 56 -14.23 0.23 -16.80
N ARG A 57 -14.46 0.11 -15.47
CA ARG A 57 -15.80 -0.02 -14.87
C ARG A 57 -16.46 1.30 -14.43
N GLY A 58 -15.95 2.45 -14.89
CA GLY A 58 -16.54 3.76 -14.58
C GLY A 58 -16.29 4.22 -13.14
N HIS A 59 -15.20 3.76 -12.53
CA HIS A 59 -14.79 4.19 -11.19
C HIS A 59 -14.40 5.67 -11.16
N ILE A 60 -14.71 6.33 -10.04
CA ILE A 60 -14.25 7.69 -9.76
C ILE A 60 -12.73 7.68 -9.70
N GLN A 61 -12.11 8.52 -10.52
CA GLN A 61 -10.67 8.70 -10.53
C GLN A 61 -10.28 9.92 -9.72
N LEU A 62 -9.20 9.78 -8.95
CA LEU A 62 -8.58 10.93 -8.33
C LEU A 62 -7.90 11.77 -9.41
N LYS A 63 -8.21 13.06 -9.47
CA LYS A 63 -7.52 13.99 -10.37
C LYS A 63 -6.01 13.95 -10.09
N ASP A 64 -5.21 13.95 -11.15
CA ASP A 64 -3.75 13.91 -11.10
C ASP A 64 -3.19 12.66 -10.39
N THR A 65 -3.84 11.49 -10.57
CA THR A 65 -3.43 10.21 -9.95
C THR A 65 -1.94 9.94 -10.16
N ALA A 66 -1.41 10.14 -11.38
CA ALA A 66 0.01 9.96 -11.68
C ALA A 66 0.92 10.84 -10.80
N LEU A 67 0.58 12.12 -10.62
CA LEU A 67 1.36 13.02 -9.77
C LEU A 67 1.30 12.57 -8.31
N ARG A 68 0.11 12.26 -7.80
CA ARG A 68 -0.08 11.85 -6.40
C ARG A 68 0.65 10.54 -6.09
N ALA A 69 0.57 9.57 -6.99
CA ALA A 69 1.32 8.32 -6.89
C ALA A 69 2.83 8.57 -6.88
N LYS A 70 3.34 9.42 -7.80
CA LYS A 70 4.76 9.81 -7.82
C LYS A 70 5.20 10.45 -6.50
N LEU A 71 4.41 11.37 -5.93
CA LEU A 71 4.75 12.03 -4.66
C LEU A 71 4.77 11.04 -3.48
N ILE A 72 3.79 10.12 -3.39
CA ILE A 72 3.78 9.07 -2.38
C ILE A 72 5.02 8.19 -2.52
N CYS A 73 5.36 7.77 -3.75
CA CYS A 73 6.53 6.93 -4.01
C CYS A 73 7.84 7.58 -3.57
N LYS A 74 8.06 8.86 -3.92
CA LYS A 74 9.23 9.62 -3.45
C LYS A 74 9.25 9.75 -1.92
N THR A 75 8.08 9.96 -1.31
CA THR A 75 7.96 10.01 0.16
C THR A 75 8.34 8.68 0.80
N LEU A 76 7.87 7.56 0.26
CA LEU A 76 8.21 6.24 0.78
C LEU A 76 9.70 5.91 0.61
N GLU A 77 10.30 6.24 -0.53
CA GLU A 77 11.73 6.04 -0.75
C GLU A 77 12.57 6.82 0.27
N SER A 78 12.29 8.12 0.44
CA SER A 78 13.01 8.96 1.41
C SER A 78 12.71 8.56 2.85
N TRP A 79 11.51 8.09 3.18
CA TRP A 79 11.20 7.57 4.51
C TRP A 79 12.01 6.32 4.80
N VAL A 80 12.01 5.34 3.90
CA VAL A 80 12.74 4.07 4.02
C VAL A 80 14.25 4.29 4.08
N SER A 81 14.80 5.26 3.34
CA SER A 81 16.23 5.58 3.35
C SER A 81 16.70 6.15 4.69
N ASN A 82 15.82 6.84 5.43
CA ASN A 82 16.10 7.47 6.71
C ASN A 82 15.76 6.60 7.93
N GLN A 83 15.41 5.33 7.72
CA GLN A 83 15.23 4.39 8.83
C GLN A 83 16.60 3.98 9.40
N GLU A 84 16.72 3.98 10.72
CA GLU A 84 17.98 3.72 11.42
C GLU A 84 18.37 2.26 11.32
N ALA A 85 19.67 1.98 11.12
CA ALA A 85 20.18 0.64 11.29
C ALA A 85 20.11 0.29 12.80
N PRO A 86 19.59 -0.88 13.17
CA PRO A 86 19.58 -1.30 14.57
C PRO A 86 21.02 -1.44 15.07
N GLY A 87 21.27 -0.97 16.30
CA GLY A 87 22.62 -0.99 16.88
C GLY A 87 23.22 -2.38 17.11
N THR A 88 22.44 -3.47 17.04
CA THR A 88 22.91 -4.82 17.43
C THR A 88 22.53 -5.97 16.49
N LEU A 89 21.40 -5.93 15.77
CA LEU A 89 20.95 -7.03 14.89
C LEU A 89 20.89 -6.58 13.44
N PRO A 90 21.69 -7.10 12.49
CA PRO A 90 21.85 -6.55 11.12
C PRO A 90 20.59 -6.36 10.24
N GLN A 91 19.38 -6.72 10.71
CA GLN A 91 18.19 -6.89 9.89
C GLN A 91 16.95 -6.08 10.30
N GLU A 92 16.94 -5.38 11.45
CA GLU A 92 15.75 -4.64 11.92
C GLU A 92 15.90 -3.12 11.82
N LYS A 93 15.48 -2.47 10.73
CA LYS A 93 15.47 -1.00 10.76
C LYS A 93 14.34 -0.50 11.66
N LYS A 94 14.69 0.32 12.66
CA LYS A 94 13.71 1.03 13.49
C LYS A 94 13.42 2.40 12.92
N GLN A 95 12.21 2.87 13.16
CA GLN A 95 11.86 4.25 12.85
C GLN A 95 12.68 5.18 13.72
N GLY A 96 13.58 5.93 13.08
CA GLY A 96 14.34 7.00 13.70
C GLY A 96 13.50 8.27 13.87
N GLU A 97 14.18 9.40 14.02
CA GLU A 97 13.50 10.70 14.17
C GLU A 97 12.78 11.18 12.90
N CYS A 98 13.15 10.65 11.74
CA CYS A 98 12.54 11.03 10.46
C CYS A 98 11.10 10.51 10.31
N GLN A 99 10.14 11.41 10.47
CA GLN A 99 8.72 11.11 10.29
C GLN A 99 8.24 11.37 8.84
N LEU A 100 7.19 10.68 8.41
CA LEU A 100 6.63 10.85 7.05
C LEU A 100 6.23 12.30 6.73
N ASN A 101 5.82 13.07 7.73
CA ASN A 101 5.43 14.47 7.59
C ASN A 101 6.59 15.46 7.53
N GLN A 102 7.83 15.00 7.69
CA GLN A 102 9.03 15.84 7.68
C GLN A 102 9.83 15.76 6.37
N LEU A 103 9.35 14.98 5.39
CA LEU A 103 10.08 14.72 4.14
C LEU A 103 9.93 15.80 3.06
N GLY A 104 8.90 16.65 3.16
CA GLY A 104 8.71 17.80 2.27
C GLY A 104 8.25 17.48 0.83
N TRP A 105 7.94 16.23 0.49
CA TRP A 105 7.52 15.87 -0.87
C TRP A 105 6.06 16.20 -1.19
N ILE A 106 5.13 15.89 -0.27
CA ILE A 106 3.69 16.10 -0.50
C ILE A 106 3.25 17.47 0.03
N ASN A 107 3.78 17.89 1.18
CA ASN A 107 3.48 19.18 1.80
C ASN A 107 4.71 19.70 2.55
N GLY A 108 4.93 21.02 2.47
CA GLY A 108 5.94 21.72 3.29
C GLY A 108 7.37 21.60 2.77
N LYS A 109 8.31 21.88 3.67
CA LYS A 109 9.76 21.75 3.43
C LYS A 109 10.28 20.53 4.16
N ARG A 110 11.29 19.89 3.58
CA ARG A 110 12.01 18.79 4.24
C ARG A 110 12.72 19.32 5.48
N ASN A 111 12.63 18.61 6.60
CA ASN A 111 13.48 18.85 7.75
C ASN A 111 14.81 18.12 7.52
N GLU A 112 15.80 18.80 6.95
CA GLU A 112 17.09 18.19 6.62
C GLU A 112 17.92 17.76 7.84
N ILE A 113 17.55 18.23 9.04
CA ILE A 113 18.19 17.81 10.29
C ILE A 113 17.74 16.40 10.68
N THR A 114 16.42 16.16 10.71
CA THR A 114 15.88 14.85 11.11
C THR A 114 15.76 13.87 9.94
N CYS A 115 15.65 14.39 8.71
CA CYS A 115 15.52 13.63 7.48
C CYS A 115 16.55 14.11 6.44
N PRO A 116 17.85 13.87 6.62
CA PRO A 116 18.86 14.24 5.63
C PRO A 116 18.64 13.52 4.29
N TYR A 117 19.08 14.12 3.18
CA TYR A 117 19.08 13.45 1.88
C TYR A 117 20.06 12.28 1.88
N GLN A 118 19.62 11.15 1.32
CA GLN A 118 20.41 9.94 1.19
C GLN A 118 20.64 9.61 -0.29
N ASP A 119 21.58 10.29 -0.95
CA ASP A 119 21.79 10.23 -2.42
C ASP A 119 21.94 8.80 -2.97
N ASN A 120 22.57 7.90 -2.20
CA ASN A 120 22.76 6.51 -2.59
C ASN A 120 21.50 5.63 -2.49
N TYR A 121 20.44 6.16 -1.86
CA TYR A 121 19.22 5.44 -1.49
C TYR A 121 17.96 6.08 -2.08
N GLU A 122 17.98 7.39 -2.34
CA GLU A 122 16.85 8.16 -2.86
C GLU A 122 17.02 8.45 -4.35
N VAL A 123 16.89 7.39 -5.17
CA VAL A 123 17.19 7.46 -6.61
C VAL A 123 16.13 8.22 -7.41
N TRP A 124 14.98 8.55 -6.83
CA TRP A 124 13.91 9.30 -7.48
C TRP A 124 13.87 10.79 -7.11
N THR A 125 14.79 11.27 -6.27
CA THR A 125 14.88 12.69 -5.84
C THR A 125 14.88 13.65 -7.02
N THR A 126 15.65 13.34 -8.06
CA THR A 126 15.78 14.12 -9.29
C THR A 126 14.55 14.07 -10.20
N ARG A 127 13.63 13.10 -9.99
CA ARG A 127 12.42 12.92 -10.81
C ARG A 127 11.36 13.97 -10.51
N GLY A 128 11.33 15.02 -11.31
CA GLY A 128 10.40 16.13 -11.18
C GLY A 128 8.95 15.80 -11.54
N LYS A 129 8.03 16.74 -11.30
CA LYS A 129 6.60 16.63 -11.67
C LYS A 129 6.42 16.39 -13.18
N GLY A 130 7.12 17.18 -14.01
CA GLY A 130 7.00 17.15 -15.48
C GLY A 130 8.00 16.24 -16.18
N GLU A 131 8.84 15.51 -15.43
CA GLU A 131 9.84 14.63 -16.05
C GLU A 131 9.19 13.37 -16.61
N GLU A 132 9.56 13.07 -17.85
CA GLU A 132 9.16 11.87 -18.56
C GLU A 132 9.86 10.65 -17.98
N LEU A 133 9.15 9.52 -17.95
CA LEU A 133 9.70 8.26 -17.47
C LEU A 133 9.98 7.33 -18.65
N TYR A 134 11.10 6.62 -18.61
CA TYR A 134 11.56 5.76 -19.68
C TYR A 134 11.80 4.33 -19.20
N LEU A 135 11.24 3.36 -19.92
CA LEU A 135 11.43 1.92 -19.59
C LEU A 135 12.89 1.45 -19.70
N SER A 136 13.74 2.22 -20.39
CA SER A 136 15.17 1.95 -20.51
C SER A 136 15.95 2.31 -19.25
N GLN A 137 15.44 3.19 -18.38
CA GLN A 137 16.13 3.63 -17.17
C GLN A 137 15.67 2.82 -15.95
N GLN A 138 16.60 2.21 -15.22
CA GLN A 138 16.27 1.35 -14.08
C GLN A 138 15.53 2.11 -12.97
N ALA A 139 15.94 3.34 -12.66
CA ALA A 139 15.30 4.17 -11.64
C ALA A 139 13.84 4.50 -12.02
N ASP A 140 13.58 4.76 -13.30
CA ASP A 140 12.23 5.04 -13.79
C ASP A 140 11.36 3.78 -13.73
N ARG A 141 11.90 2.60 -14.08
CA ARG A 141 11.17 1.34 -13.94
C ARG A 141 10.71 1.08 -12.51
N THR A 142 11.59 1.25 -11.52
CA THR A 142 11.21 1.01 -10.12
C THR A 142 10.21 2.06 -9.63
N LEU A 143 10.34 3.32 -10.09
CA LEU A 143 9.33 4.35 -9.82
C LEU A 143 7.97 3.99 -10.43
N LEU A 144 7.94 3.51 -11.68
CA LEU A 144 6.72 3.07 -12.37
C LEU A 144 6.03 1.92 -11.62
N VAL A 145 6.80 0.96 -11.10
CA VAL A 145 6.26 -0.14 -10.27
C VAL A 145 5.57 0.42 -9.03
N CYS A 146 6.23 1.33 -8.30
CA CYS A 146 5.62 1.97 -7.15
C CYS A 146 4.36 2.76 -7.54
N MET A 147 4.43 3.53 -8.63
CA MET A 147 3.31 4.36 -9.09
C MET A 147 2.11 3.51 -9.50
N ASP A 148 2.31 2.38 -10.17
CA ASP A 148 1.24 1.43 -10.49
C ASP A 148 0.56 0.91 -9.21
N MET A 149 1.34 0.47 -8.22
CA MET A 149 0.81 -0.01 -6.93
C MET A 149 0.00 1.07 -6.21
N VAL A 150 0.57 2.27 -6.06
CA VAL A 150 -0.10 3.36 -5.36
C VAL A 150 -1.35 3.81 -6.12
N SER A 151 -1.34 3.79 -7.45
CA SER A 151 -2.51 4.15 -8.25
C SER A 151 -3.64 3.13 -8.10
N ILE A 152 -3.33 1.83 -7.97
CA ILE A 152 -4.32 0.79 -7.62
C ILE A 152 -4.97 1.11 -6.27
N ILE A 153 -4.15 1.41 -5.26
CA ILE A 153 -4.62 1.73 -3.90
C ILE A 153 -5.48 2.98 -3.89
N LEU A 154 -5.02 4.07 -4.52
CA LEU A 154 -5.77 5.32 -4.64
C LEU A 154 -7.10 5.10 -5.37
N THR A 155 -7.12 4.29 -6.43
CA THR A 155 -8.36 3.95 -7.14
C THR A 155 -9.34 3.23 -6.23
N ALA A 156 -8.89 2.23 -5.45
CA ALA A 156 -9.74 1.57 -4.48
C ALA A 156 -10.29 2.58 -3.46
N PHE A 157 -9.42 3.41 -2.88
CA PHE A 157 -9.76 4.39 -1.85
C PHE A 157 -10.77 5.45 -2.29
N GLN A 158 -10.80 5.82 -3.57
CA GLN A 158 -11.79 6.77 -4.11
C GLN A 158 -13.17 6.16 -4.38
N ASN A 159 -13.27 4.83 -4.42
CA ASN A 159 -14.50 4.13 -4.80
C ASN A 159 -15.10 3.35 -3.64
N VAL A 160 -14.55 3.52 -2.43
CA VAL A 160 -15.10 2.96 -1.20
C VAL A 160 -16.38 3.69 -0.84
N VAL A 161 -17.39 2.92 -0.48
CA VAL A 161 -18.68 3.36 0.04
C VAL A 161 -19.02 2.59 1.31
N ARG A 162 -19.64 3.26 2.28
CA ARG A 162 -20.19 2.60 3.47
C ARG A 162 -21.45 1.82 3.09
N LYS A 163 -21.54 0.56 3.51
CA LYS A 163 -22.72 -0.32 3.41
C LYS A 163 -23.12 -0.80 4.81
N GLN A 164 -24.26 -1.48 4.93
CA GLN A 164 -24.77 -2.00 6.20
C GLN A 164 -23.79 -2.97 6.87
N ASP A 165 -23.11 -3.81 6.09
CA ASP A 165 -22.20 -4.84 6.59
C ASP A 165 -20.71 -4.43 6.56
N GLY A 166 -20.43 -3.13 6.39
CA GLY A 166 -19.07 -2.60 6.39
C GLY A 166 -18.71 -1.78 5.15
N TRP A 167 -17.42 -1.75 4.83
CA TRP A 167 -16.88 -0.97 3.71
C TRP A 167 -16.75 -1.81 2.45
N ALA A 168 -17.39 -1.36 1.38
CA ALA A 168 -17.37 -2.05 0.10
C ALA A 168 -17.18 -1.06 -1.04
N LEU A 169 -16.91 -1.57 -2.23
CA LEU A 169 -17.09 -0.80 -3.46
C LEU A 169 -18.56 -0.81 -3.88
N ASP A 170 -18.93 0.01 -4.86
CA ASP A 170 -20.32 0.18 -5.34
C ASP A 170 -21.08 -1.13 -5.63
N ARG A 171 -20.36 -2.21 -5.96
CA ARG A 171 -20.91 -3.54 -6.28
C ARG A 171 -20.96 -4.51 -5.10
N GLY A 172 -20.75 -4.04 -3.87
CA GLY A 172 -20.80 -4.85 -2.65
C GLY A 172 -19.57 -5.73 -2.42
N GLN A 173 -18.52 -5.58 -3.23
CA GLN A 173 -17.25 -6.26 -3.00
C GLN A 173 -16.45 -5.56 -1.90
N ASP A 174 -15.92 -6.33 -0.94
CA ASP A 174 -15.01 -5.83 0.09
C ASP A 174 -13.78 -5.14 -0.54
N VAL A 175 -13.37 -4.01 0.04
CA VAL A 175 -12.28 -3.17 -0.49
C VAL A 175 -10.93 -3.88 -0.45
N CYS A 176 -10.63 -4.60 0.62
CA CYS A 176 -9.39 -5.38 0.75
C CYS A 176 -9.35 -6.52 -0.27
N GLN A 177 -10.47 -7.22 -0.46
CA GLN A 177 -10.58 -8.24 -1.50
C GLN A 177 -10.36 -7.65 -2.90
N TYR A 178 -10.99 -6.51 -3.19
CA TYR A 178 -10.81 -5.84 -4.47
C TYR A 178 -9.35 -5.47 -4.72
N MET A 179 -8.68 -4.86 -3.72
CA MET A 179 -7.27 -4.50 -3.85
C MET A 179 -6.38 -5.71 -4.13
N TYR A 180 -6.58 -6.82 -3.40
CA TYR A 180 -5.84 -8.05 -3.64
C TYR A 180 -6.00 -8.53 -5.09
N GLU A 181 -7.24 -8.59 -5.60
CA GLU A 181 -7.50 -8.99 -6.98
C GLU A 181 -6.86 -8.05 -8.01
N ARG A 182 -6.86 -6.73 -7.75
CA ARG A 182 -6.21 -5.77 -8.66
C ARG A 182 -4.69 -5.93 -8.65
N LEU A 183 -4.09 -6.17 -7.49
CA LEU A 183 -2.66 -6.43 -7.37
C LEU A 183 -2.29 -7.76 -8.02
N GLU A 184 -3.13 -8.79 -7.89
CA GLU A 184 -2.96 -10.09 -8.55
C GLU A 184 -3.02 -9.93 -10.08
N GLU A 185 -4.03 -9.22 -10.59
CA GLU A 185 -4.19 -8.95 -12.02
C GLU A 185 -3.02 -8.13 -12.59
N TRP A 186 -2.52 -7.15 -11.83
CA TRP A 186 -1.36 -6.35 -12.20
C TRP A 186 -0.07 -7.17 -12.21
N SER A 187 0.11 -8.10 -11.27
CA SER A 187 1.34 -8.87 -11.06
C SER A 187 1.11 -10.38 -11.18
N ASN A 188 0.97 -11.06 -10.04
CA ASN A 188 0.57 -12.45 -9.87
C ASN A 188 0.17 -12.68 -8.39
N ASP A 189 -0.39 -13.86 -8.09
CA ASP A 189 -0.87 -14.23 -6.76
C ASP A 189 0.19 -14.08 -5.66
N SER A 190 1.43 -14.51 -5.91
CA SER A 190 2.51 -14.46 -4.92
C SER A 190 2.88 -13.02 -4.57
N ILE A 191 3.03 -12.15 -5.57
CA ILE A 191 3.37 -10.74 -5.33
C ILE A 191 2.20 -10.01 -4.67
N ALA A 192 0.97 -10.29 -5.10
CA ALA A 192 -0.22 -9.70 -4.50
C ALA A 192 -0.36 -10.03 -3.01
N LYS A 193 -0.12 -11.29 -2.61
CA LYS A 193 -0.06 -11.70 -1.20
C LYS A 193 1.02 -10.94 -0.44
N GLU A 194 2.24 -10.92 -0.97
CA GLU A 194 3.37 -10.22 -0.33
C GLU A 194 3.06 -8.74 -0.11
N LEU A 195 2.43 -8.08 -1.09
CA LEU A 195 2.02 -6.67 -0.98
C LEU A 195 0.86 -6.47 -0.01
N MET A 196 -0.17 -7.31 -0.04
CA MET A 196 -1.29 -7.22 0.90
C MET A 196 -0.83 -7.40 2.34
N GLU A 197 0.02 -8.40 2.57
CA GLU A 197 0.60 -8.63 3.88
C GLU A 197 1.46 -7.43 4.31
N LEU A 198 2.28 -6.86 3.42
CA LEU A 198 3.22 -5.79 3.77
C LEU A 198 2.52 -4.47 4.08
N TRP A 199 1.54 -4.09 3.25
CA TRP A 199 0.94 -2.77 3.30
C TRP A 199 -0.26 -2.68 4.23
N PHE A 200 -1.02 -3.78 4.37
CA PHE A 200 -2.35 -3.70 4.97
C PHE A 200 -2.61 -4.68 6.10
N GLN A 201 -1.86 -5.78 6.24
CA GLN A 201 -2.08 -6.69 7.36
C GLN A 201 -1.36 -6.22 8.62
N ALA A 202 -2.12 -6.17 9.72
CA ALA A 202 -1.54 -6.18 11.05
C ALA A 202 -0.91 -7.54 11.30
N THR A 203 0.37 -7.56 11.61
CA THR A 203 1.06 -8.73 12.13
C THR A 203 1.35 -8.47 13.59
N GLU A 204 0.77 -9.25 14.49
CA GLU A 204 1.02 -9.15 15.94
C GLU A 204 2.48 -9.41 16.29
N THR A 205 3.16 -10.20 15.46
CA THR A 205 4.59 -10.45 15.57
C THR A 205 5.36 -9.51 14.65
N GLU A 206 6.38 -8.84 15.22
CA GLU A 206 7.46 -8.16 14.50
C GLU A 206 8.30 -9.21 13.73
N THR A 207 7.68 -9.95 12.83
CA THR A 207 8.41 -10.84 11.94
C THR A 207 9.09 -9.95 10.92
N ILE A 208 10.41 -9.81 11.05
CA ILE A 208 11.25 -9.27 9.99
C ILE A 208 10.89 -10.01 8.71
N ARG A 209 10.34 -9.27 7.76
CA ARG A 209 10.09 -9.83 6.43
C ARG A 209 11.43 -9.87 5.74
N ASN A 210 11.85 -11.08 5.34
CA ASN A 210 13.13 -11.29 4.65
C ASN A 210 13.37 -10.33 3.47
N ASN A 211 12.29 -9.81 2.86
CA ASN A 211 12.35 -8.92 1.70
C ASN A 211 12.10 -7.43 2.02
N PHE A 212 11.67 -7.08 3.23
CA PHE A 212 11.36 -5.70 3.63
C PHE A 212 11.75 -5.47 5.10
N PRO A 213 13.02 -5.13 5.38
CA PRO A 213 13.60 -5.07 6.72
C PRO A 213 13.32 -3.72 7.42
N VAL A 214 12.10 -3.20 7.26
CA VAL A 214 11.64 -1.99 7.96
C VAL A 214 10.59 -2.43 8.97
N ASN A 215 10.83 -2.15 10.25
CA ASN A 215 9.81 -2.37 11.27
C ASN A 215 8.70 -1.35 11.06
N LEU A 216 7.49 -1.86 11.11
CA LEU A 216 6.37 -1.32 10.40
C LEU A 216 5.24 -1.45 11.43
N SER A 217 4.69 -0.33 11.91
CA SER A 217 3.70 -0.31 13.01
C SER A 217 2.59 -1.36 12.86
N PRO A 218 2.17 -2.04 13.95
CA PRO A 218 1.06 -2.99 13.90
C PRO A 218 -0.25 -2.31 13.45
N LYS A 219 -0.38 -1.00 13.66
CA LYS A 219 -1.49 -0.18 13.18
C LYS A 219 -1.17 0.39 11.79
N ARG A 220 -1.44 -0.43 10.77
CA ARG A 220 -1.12 -0.11 9.35
C ARG A 220 -1.89 1.10 8.85
N ASP A 221 -3.12 1.26 9.31
CA ASP A 221 -4.00 2.38 8.99
C ASP A 221 -3.41 3.71 9.46
N GLU A 222 -2.88 3.77 10.69
CA GLU A 222 -2.24 4.97 11.24
C GLU A 222 -0.93 5.30 10.49
N GLN A 223 -0.11 4.29 10.17
CA GLN A 223 1.19 4.46 9.51
C GLN A 223 1.07 5.24 8.19
N TRP A 224 0.08 4.89 7.37
CA TRP A 224 -0.09 5.47 6.04
C TRP A 224 -1.02 6.69 6.02
N GLN A 225 -1.68 6.98 7.14
CA GLN A 225 -2.70 8.02 7.24
C GLN A 225 -2.23 9.36 6.67
N TYR A 226 -1.01 9.77 7.05
CA TYR A 226 -0.44 11.03 6.60
C TYR A 226 -0.28 11.07 5.08
N LEU A 227 0.18 9.99 4.44
CA LEU A 227 0.43 9.95 3.00
C LEU A 227 -0.85 10.16 2.21
N PHE A 228 -1.86 9.34 2.48
CA PHE A 228 -3.09 9.35 1.71
C PHE A 228 -3.94 10.59 2.01
N ARG A 229 -3.96 11.06 3.26
CA ARG A 229 -4.58 12.35 3.61
C ARG A 229 -3.91 13.51 2.88
N SER A 230 -2.59 13.54 2.84
CA SER A 230 -1.83 14.63 2.21
C SER A 230 -2.04 14.71 0.69
N VAL A 231 -2.37 13.58 0.05
CA VAL A 231 -2.78 13.56 -1.36
C VAL A 231 -4.30 13.59 -1.53
N GLY A 232 -5.08 14.04 -0.56
CA GLY A 232 -6.52 14.26 -0.71
C GLY A 232 -7.33 12.99 -1.02
N SER A 233 -6.87 11.83 -0.54
CA SER A 233 -7.64 10.59 -0.62
C SER A 233 -8.87 10.63 0.31
N LEU A 234 -9.97 9.97 -0.08
CA LEU A 234 -11.16 9.83 0.78
C LEU A 234 -10.90 8.90 1.97
N VAL A 235 -10.25 7.77 1.69
CA VAL A 235 -9.69 6.88 2.72
C VAL A 235 -8.28 7.35 3.03
N HIS A 236 -8.02 7.62 4.30
CA HIS A 236 -6.70 8.01 4.79
C HIS A 236 -5.85 6.79 5.18
N GLY A 237 -6.46 5.73 5.70
CA GLY A 237 -5.74 4.54 6.13
C GLY A 237 -6.64 3.31 6.08
N MET A 238 -6.06 2.13 5.96
CA MET A 238 -6.82 0.89 5.94
C MET A 238 -5.99 -0.27 6.47
N GLN A 239 -6.64 -1.18 7.17
CA GLN A 239 -6.12 -2.46 7.58
C GLN A 239 -6.98 -3.58 6.99
N CYS A 240 -6.30 -4.61 6.50
CA CYS A 240 -6.92 -5.79 5.94
C CYS A 240 -6.58 -7.00 6.80
N SER A 241 -7.53 -7.92 6.90
CA SER A 241 -7.34 -9.23 7.51
C SER A 241 -7.57 -10.32 6.47
N LYS A 242 -6.85 -11.44 6.62
CA LYS A 242 -7.03 -12.62 5.77
C LYS A 242 -8.06 -13.55 6.39
N ASP A 243 -8.99 -14.05 5.59
CA ASP A 243 -9.90 -15.12 6.03
C ASP A 243 -9.11 -16.43 6.12
N THR A 244 -9.08 -17.05 7.30
CA THR A 244 -8.37 -18.32 7.52
C THR A 244 -9.10 -19.52 6.92
N LYS A 245 -10.38 -19.39 6.60
CA LYS A 245 -11.22 -20.46 6.04
C LYS A 245 -11.23 -20.45 4.52
N LYS A 246 -10.89 -19.33 3.88
CA LYS A 246 -10.92 -19.16 2.42
C LYS A 246 -9.56 -18.70 1.91
N ALA A 247 -8.95 -19.51 1.06
CA ALA A 247 -7.73 -19.12 0.38
C ALA A 247 -7.93 -17.81 -0.40
N ASN A 248 -6.97 -16.90 -0.30
CA ASN A 248 -6.95 -15.65 -1.06
C ASN A 248 -8.15 -14.73 -0.84
N SER A 249 -8.78 -14.84 0.35
CA SER A 249 -9.88 -13.99 0.75
C SER A 249 -9.42 -13.00 1.81
N TYR A 250 -9.71 -11.72 1.58
CA TYR A 250 -9.37 -10.61 2.46
C TYR A 250 -10.62 -9.82 2.82
N TYR A 251 -10.63 -9.21 3.99
CA TYR A 251 -11.69 -8.31 4.42
C TYR A 251 -11.12 -7.09 5.14
N VAL A 252 -11.86 -5.97 5.10
CA VAL A 252 -11.51 -4.76 5.84
C VAL A 252 -11.67 -5.02 7.34
N SER A 253 -10.58 -4.89 8.09
CA SER A 253 -10.63 -4.95 9.56
C SER A 253 -10.53 -3.58 10.22
N CYS A 254 -10.11 -2.56 9.47
CA CYS A 254 -10.09 -1.18 9.91
C CYS A 254 -10.07 -0.24 8.72
N LEU A 255 -10.82 0.86 8.76
CA LEU A 255 -10.73 1.91 7.75
C LEU A 255 -10.76 3.29 8.40
N ALA A 256 -9.77 4.12 8.10
CA ALA A 256 -9.73 5.52 8.52
C ALA A 256 -10.25 6.42 7.39
N TRP A 257 -11.46 6.94 7.55
CA TRP A 257 -12.12 7.82 6.57
C TRP A 257 -11.75 9.30 6.79
N LYS A 258 -11.99 10.14 5.77
CA LYS A 258 -11.63 11.56 5.78
C LYS A 258 -12.11 12.34 7.01
N ASP A 259 -13.35 12.09 7.41
CA ASP A 259 -14.05 12.80 8.48
C ASP A 259 -14.15 11.97 9.78
N GLY A 260 -13.56 10.78 9.80
CA GLY A 260 -13.58 9.87 10.95
C GLY A 260 -12.38 10.08 11.88
N ASN A 261 -12.62 10.01 13.19
CA ASN A 261 -11.56 9.98 14.20
C ASN A 261 -11.14 8.53 14.46
N GLY A 262 -10.32 7.98 13.57
CA GLY A 262 -9.71 6.67 13.75
C GLY A 262 -10.39 5.54 12.96
N CYS A 263 -10.35 4.35 13.54
CA CYS A 263 -10.73 3.10 12.90
C CYS A 263 -12.25 2.92 12.85
N ASP A 264 -12.85 2.96 11.65
CA ASP A 264 -14.25 2.63 11.41
C ASP A 264 -14.35 1.24 10.78
N VAL A 265 -14.95 0.27 11.49
CA VAL A 265 -15.23 -1.08 10.98
C VAL A 265 -16.53 -1.18 10.20
N GLY A 266 -17.31 -0.10 10.13
CA GLY A 266 -18.55 0.00 9.38
C GLY A 266 -19.70 -0.85 9.92
N GLN A 267 -19.58 -1.42 11.13
CA GLN A 267 -20.69 -2.04 11.83
C GLN A 267 -21.42 -0.95 12.63
N ASP A 268 -22.72 -0.79 12.38
CA ASP A 268 -23.55 0.07 13.22
C ASP A 268 -23.61 -0.55 14.63
N ASP A 269 -23.17 0.20 15.63
CA ASP A 269 -23.04 -0.22 17.04
C ASP A 269 -24.38 -0.62 17.72
N GLU A 270 -25.50 -0.65 16.99
CA GLU A 270 -26.83 -0.89 17.54
C GLU A 270 -27.12 -2.37 17.92
N GLY A 271 -26.15 -3.29 17.81
CA GLY A 271 -26.39 -4.74 17.97
C GLY A 271 -25.55 -5.52 18.97
N ARG A 272 -24.53 -4.94 19.63
CA ARG A 272 -23.54 -5.74 20.40
C ARG A 272 -23.61 -5.65 21.93
N GLU A 273 -24.58 -4.93 22.51
CA GLU A 273 -24.76 -4.93 23.98
C GLU A 273 -25.43 -6.21 24.55
N ALA A 274 -25.88 -7.16 23.73
CA ALA A 274 -26.70 -8.28 24.21
C ALA A 274 -25.96 -9.58 24.60
N GLU A 275 -24.63 -9.71 24.43
CA GLU A 275 -23.95 -11.03 24.58
C GLU A 275 -22.72 -11.03 25.51
N GLN A 276 -22.71 -10.15 26.54
CA GLN A 276 -21.73 -10.24 27.65
C GLN A 276 -22.34 -10.36 29.05
N VAL A 277 -23.65 -10.64 29.17
CA VAL A 277 -24.31 -10.89 30.47
C VAL A 277 -24.93 -12.29 30.52
N SER A 278 -24.13 -13.36 30.47
CA SER A 278 -24.65 -14.69 30.88
C SER A 278 -23.62 -15.71 31.40
N ASN A 279 -22.45 -15.29 31.91
CA ASN A 279 -21.49 -16.20 32.54
C ASN A 279 -21.15 -15.85 34.00
N GLY A 280 -22.14 -15.34 34.73
CA GLY A 280 -22.10 -15.23 36.20
C GLY A 280 -23.12 -16.16 36.85
N ARG A 281 -22.98 -17.49 36.70
CA ARG A 281 -23.79 -18.45 37.46
C ARG A 281 -22.97 -19.04 38.60
N ALA A 282 -23.44 -18.72 39.81
CA ALA A 282 -22.91 -19.07 41.10
C ALA A 282 -22.69 -20.58 41.29
N THR A 283 -21.52 -20.94 41.81
CA THR A 283 -21.29 -22.18 42.55
C THR A 283 -21.53 -21.91 44.03
N THR A 284 -22.72 -22.28 44.49
CA THR A 284 -23.08 -22.33 45.92
C THR A 284 -22.48 -23.59 46.56
N GLU A 285 -22.05 -23.40 47.80
CA GLU A 285 -21.42 -24.32 48.74
C GLU A 285 -22.11 -25.68 48.93
N ARG A 286 -21.28 -26.71 49.12
CA ARG A 286 -21.58 -27.84 50.01
C ARG A 286 -20.30 -28.18 50.76
N ILE A 287 -20.22 -27.74 52.01
CA ILE A 287 -19.33 -28.32 53.02
C ILE A 287 -20.23 -28.87 54.12
N LEU A 288 -19.84 -30.07 54.56
CA LEU A 288 -20.48 -31.00 55.50
C LEU A 288 -20.89 -30.37 56.83
#